data_AF-A0A7C3DUL3-F1
#
_entry.id   AF-A0A7C3DUL3-F1
#
_cell.length_a   1.000
_cell.length_b   1.000
_cell.length_c   1.000
_cell.angle_alpha   90.00
_cell.angle_beta   90.00
_cell.angle_gamma   90.00
#
_symmetry.space_group_name_H-M   'P 1'
#
loop_
_entity.id
_entity.type
_entity.pdbx_description
1 polymer ?
#
loop_
_entity_poly.entity_id
_entity_poly.type
_entity_poly.pdbx_seq_one_letter_code
_entity_poly.pdbx_strand_id
1 'polypeptide(L)'
;MLESVRQGGPRFVCVRAEAVAAGYKAHLAAEAEVELGAGGAGPEDLLYLAVVNEAPGGGLAANLAAPIVLNKRTGVGLQAVGAAPEYPAQATILGPGERESC
;
A
#
# COMPACT_ATOMS: atom_id res chain seq x y z
N MET A 1 -1.83 5.21 9.21
CA MET A 1 -1.12 6.35 8.59
C MET A 1 0.36 5.99 8.52
N LEU A 2 1.07 6.34 7.45
CA LEU A 2 2.52 6.24 7.35
C LEU A 2 3.10 7.65 7.50
N GLU A 3 3.96 7.85 8.51
CA GLU A 3 4.41 9.19 8.92
C GLU A 3 5.92 9.27 8.97
N SER A 4 6.47 10.38 8.46
CA SER A 4 7.87 10.70 8.65
C SER A 4 8.15 11.00 10.12
N VAL A 5 9.26 10.47 10.64
CA VAL A 5 9.77 10.80 11.99
C VAL A 5 10.42 12.19 12.05
N ARG A 6 10.67 12.83 10.91
CA ARG A 6 11.23 14.19 10.86
C ARG A 6 10.12 15.19 11.14
N GLN A 7 10.40 16.19 11.96
CA GLN A 7 9.45 17.26 12.25
C GLN A 7 9.01 17.96 10.96
N GLY A 8 7.70 18.05 10.73
CA GLY A 8 7.12 18.62 9.51
C GLY A 8 7.28 17.75 8.25
N GLY A 9 7.71 16.49 8.38
CA GLY A 9 7.85 15.57 7.25
C GLY A 9 6.51 15.08 6.67
N PRO A 10 6.56 14.40 5.50
CA PRO A 10 5.35 13.95 4.81
C PRO A 10 4.59 12.90 5.61
N ARG A 11 3.28 12.83 5.37
CA ARG A 11 2.36 11.84 5.93
C ARG A 11 1.48 11.31 4.82
N PHE A 12 1.27 10.00 4.83
CA PHE A 12 0.45 9.31 3.84
C PHE A 12 -0.68 8.55 4.54
N VAL A 13 -1.91 8.76 4.07
CA VAL A 13 -3.02 7.90 4.45
C VAL A 13 -2.83 6.58 3.71
N CYS A 14 -2.89 5.48 4.44
CA CYS A 14 -2.70 4.15 3.88
C CYS A 14 -3.78 3.21 4.38
N VAL A 15 -4.11 2.22 3.55
CA VAL A 15 -5.06 1.16 3.81
C VAL A 15 -4.39 -0.17 3.49
N ARG A 16 -4.75 -1.23 4.22
CA ARG A 16 -4.33 -2.60 3.90
C ARG A 16 -4.79 -2.96 2.48
N ALA A 17 -3.88 -3.39 1.63
CA ALA A 17 -4.21 -3.69 0.24
C ALA A 17 -5.32 -4.76 0.13
N GLU A 18 -5.32 -5.74 1.03
CA GLU A 18 -6.34 -6.79 1.10
C GLU A 18 -7.74 -6.30 1.48
N ALA A 19 -7.84 -5.13 2.13
CA ALA A 19 -9.12 -4.51 2.48
C ALA A 19 -9.79 -3.83 1.28
N VAL A 20 -9.02 -3.49 0.23
CA VAL A 20 -9.54 -2.91 -1.01
C VAL A 20 -9.74 -4.00 -2.06
N ALA A 21 -8.80 -4.94 -2.17
CA ALA A 21 -8.87 -6.06 -3.09
C ALA A 21 -8.67 -7.38 -2.35
N ALA A 22 -9.76 -8.14 -2.18
CA ALA A 22 -9.70 -9.44 -1.53
C ALA A 22 -8.70 -10.37 -2.24
N GLY A 23 -7.82 -11.01 -1.46
CA GLY A 23 -6.78 -11.88 -2.01
C GLY A 23 -5.64 -11.14 -2.72
N TYR A 24 -5.45 -9.85 -2.43
CA TYR A 24 -4.32 -9.06 -2.93
C TYR A 24 -2.98 -9.81 -2.81
N LYS A 25 -2.21 -9.84 -3.90
CA LYS A 25 -0.86 -10.40 -3.94
C LYS A 25 0.09 -9.42 -4.62
N ALA A 26 1.32 -9.38 -4.14
CA ALA A 26 2.40 -8.67 -4.80
C ALA A 26 3.56 -9.66 -5.06
N HIS A 27 4.14 -9.54 -6.23
CA HIS A 27 5.29 -10.26 -6.73
C HIS A 27 6.52 -9.36 -6.55
N LEU A 28 7.20 -9.51 -5.43
CA LEU A 28 8.41 -8.75 -5.16
C LEU A 28 9.55 -9.23 -6.06
N ALA A 29 10.30 -8.29 -6.61
CA ALA A 29 11.58 -8.60 -7.26
C ALA A 29 12.58 -9.12 -6.22
N ALA A 30 13.52 -9.95 -6.63
CA ALA A 30 14.50 -10.57 -5.73
C ALA A 30 15.29 -9.54 -4.91
N GLU A 31 15.63 -8.40 -5.53
CA GLU A 31 16.33 -7.30 -4.88
C GLU A 31 15.49 -6.69 -3.74
N ALA A 32 14.19 -6.52 -3.96
CA ALA A 32 13.26 -6.02 -2.94
C ALA A 32 13.09 -7.03 -1.80
N GLU A 33 13.06 -8.33 -2.10
CA GLU A 33 13.01 -9.39 -1.07
C GLU A 33 14.26 -9.37 -0.18
N VAL A 34 15.44 -9.19 -0.77
CA VAL A 34 16.71 -9.08 -0.05
C VAL A 34 16.72 -7.82 0.82
N GLU A 35 16.34 -6.67 0.27
CA GLU A 35 16.30 -5.40 1.01
C GLU A 35 15.33 -5.45 2.19
N LEU A 36 14.14 -6.05 2.00
CA LEU A 36 13.17 -6.26 3.07
C LEU A 36 13.63 -7.28 4.12
N GLY A 37 14.63 -8.12 3.81
CA GLY A 37 14.96 -9.30 4.61
C GLY A 37 13.81 -10.31 4.63
N ALA A 38 13.10 -10.46 3.50
CA ALA A 38 11.90 -11.29 3.37
C ALA A 38 12.20 -12.80 3.29
N GLY A 39 13.48 -13.21 3.26
CA GLY A 39 13.88 -14.61 3.35
C GLY A 39 13.22 -15.31 4.55
N GLY A 40 12.46 -16.37 4.28
CA GLY A 40 11.70 -17.12 5.29
C GLY A 40 10.53 -16.36 5.92
N ALA A 41 10.13 -15.20 5.38
CA ALA A 41 8.94 -14.49 5.85
C ALA A 41 7.67 -15.28 5.50
N GLY A 42 6.78 -15.43 6.49
CA GLY A 42 5.42 -15.88 6.24
C GLY A 42 4.50 -14.73 5.82
N PRO A 43 3.28 -15.02 5.37
CA PRO A 43 2.29 -13.99 5.00
C PRO A 43 1.99 -12.98 6.10
N GLU A 44 2.07 -13.39 7.37
CA GLU A 44 1.82 -12.52 8.54
C GLU A 44 2.98 -11.59 8.86
N ASP A 45 4.19 -11.86 8.37
CA ASP A 45 5.38 -11.04 8.61
C ASP A 45 5.42 -9.80 7.71
N LEU A 46 4.80 -9.89 6.53
CA LEU A 46 4.75 -8.82 5.56
C LEU A 46 3.41 -8.08 5.66
N LEU A 47 3.45 -6.75 5.63
CA LEU A 47 2.27 -5.90 5.54
C LEU A 47 2.28 -5.14 4.23
N TYR A 48 1.21 -5.29 3.45
CA TYR A 48 1.02 -4.60 2.19
C TYR A 48 0.04 -3.44 2.38
N LEU A 49 0.54 -2.22 2.21
CA LEU A 49 -0.22 -0.99 2.36
C LEU A 49 -0.35 -0.29 1.01
N ALA A 50 -1.58 0.04 0.64
CA ALA A 50 -1.86 0.92 -0.48
C ALA A 50 -1.96 2.36 0.01
N VAL A 51 -1.34 3.29 -0.70
CA VAL A 51 -1.49 4.73 -0.42
C VAL A 51 -2.86 5.18 -0.95
N VAL A 52 -3.61 5.88 -0.09
CA VAL A 52 -4.88 6.50 -0.45
C VAL A 52 -4.62 7.85 -1.10
N ASN A 53 -5.32 8.11 -2.21
CA ASN A 53 -5.28 9.36 -2.95
C ASN A 53 -6.68 9.79 -3.37
N GLU A 54 -6.81 11.00 -3.90
CA GLU A 54 -8.07 11.44 -4.50
C GLU A 54 -8.27 10.75 -5.85
N ALA A 55 -9.47 10.17 -6.04
CA ALA A 55 -9.83 9.56 -7.31
C ALA A 55 -10.11 10.64 -8.38
N PRO A 56 -9.82 10.38 -9.66
CA PRO A 56 -10.24 11.26 -10.75
C PRO A 56 -11.76 11.44 -10.73
N GLY A 57 -12.24 12.69 -10.68
CA GLY A 57 -13.68 12.99 -10.58
C GLY A 57 -14.24 13.05 -9.15
N GLY A 58 -13.39 12.91 -8.13
CA GLY A 58 -13.78 13.00 -6.71
C GLY A 58 -13.92 11.62 -6.05
N GLY A 59 -13.92 11.60 -4.72
CA GLY A 59 -13.90 10.36 -3.92
C GLY A 59 -12.49 9.96 -3.47
N LEU A 60 -12.31 8.71 -3.04
CA LEU A 60 -11.03 8.16 -2.59
C LEU A 60 -10.65 6.93 -3.42
N ALA A 61 -9.39 6.83 -3.78
CA ALA A 61 -8.80 5.68 -4.43
C ALA A 61 -7.56 5.20 -3.67
N ALA A 62 -7.16 3.96 -3.91
CA ALA A 62 -5.91 3.36 -3.44
C ALA A 62 -5.01 2.98 -4.61
N ASN A 63 -3.72 3.24 -4.47
CA ASN A 63 -2.71 2.74 -5.39
C ASN A 63 -2.31 1.31 -5.02
N LEU A 64 -2.94 0.33 -5.67
CA LEU A 64 -2.63 -1.09 -5.49
C LEU A 64 -1.46 -1.55 -6.38
N ALA A 65 -1.12 -0.83 -7.44
CA ALA A 65 -0.04 -1.21 -8.36
C ALA A 65 1.37 -1.00 -7.76
N ALA A 66 1.49 -0.15 -6.75
CA ALA A 66 2.76 0.19 -6.10
C ALA A 66 2.62 0.23 -4.57
N PRO A 67 2.40 -0.94 -3.93
CA PRO A 67 2.21 -1.02 -2.48
C PRO A 67 3.46 -0.59 -1.72
N ILE A 68 3.27 -0.03 -0.54
CA ILE A 68 4.29 0.00 0.50
C ILE A 68 4.29 -1.37 1.17
N VAL A 69 5.45 -2.01 1.22
CA VAL A 69 5.63 -3.31 1.86
C VAL A 69 6.51 -3.12 3.08
N LEU A 70 6.02 -3.55 4.24
CA LEU A 70 6.76 -3.52 5.50
C LEU A 70 7.01 -4.94 5.96
N ASN A 71 8.26 -5.27 6.30
CA ASN A 71 8.57 -6.49 7.01
C ASN A 71 8.58 -6.20 8.51
N LYS A 72 7.58 -6.72 9.23
CA LYS A 72 7.39 -6.50 10.67
C LYS A 72 8.53 -7.09 11.50
N ARG A 73 9.23 -8.10 10.98
CA ARG A 73 10.37 -8.74 11.69
C ARG A 73 11.61 -7.86 11.66
N THR A 74 11.89 -7.21 10.55
CA THR A 74 13.10 -6.41 10.36
C THR A 74 12.88 -4.92 10.60
N GLY A 75 11.62 -4.45 10.56
CA GLY A 75 11.29 -3.03 10.61
C GLY A 75 11.62 -2.28 9.31
N VAL A 76 12.06 -2.99 8.27
CA VAL A 76 12.39 -2.40 6.96
C VAL A 76 11.12 -2.29 6.12
N GLY A 77 11.01 -1.19 5.38
CA GLY A 77 9.92 -0.95 4.45
C GLY A 77 10.38 -0.29 3.16
N LEU A 78 9.71 -0.62 2.06
CA LEU A 78 9.94 -0.02 0.75
C LEU A 78 8.63 0.17 0.00
N GLN A 79 8.64 0.96 -1.08
CA GLN A 79 7.55 0.99 -2.05
C GLN A 79 7.89 0.11 -3.25
N ALA A 80 7.12 -0.96 -3.45
CA ALA A 80 7.37 -1.96 -4.49
C ALA A 80 6.64 -1.59 -5.78
N VAL A 81 7.21 -0.70 -6.58
CA VAL A 81 6.61 -0.24 -7.85
C VAL A 81 6.59 -1.38 -8.87
N GLY A 82 5.42 -1.69 -9.42
CA GLY A 82 5.26 -2.73 -10.45
C GLY A 82 5.26 -4.16 -9.91
N ALA A 83 5.26 -4.34 -8.58
CA ALA A 83 5.15 -5.65 -7.96
C ALA A 83 3.75 -6.27 -8.10
N ALA A 84 2.74 -5.50 -8.46
CA ALA A 84 1.35 -5.95 -8.52
C ALA A 84 0.68 -5.47 -9.83
N PRO A 85 1.23 -5.84 -11.01
CA PRO A 85 0.82 -5.28 -12.30
C PRO A 85 -0.65 -5.57 -12.68
N GLU A 86 -1.27 -6.58 -12.08
CA GLU A 86 -2.66 -6.95 -12.26
C GLU A 86 -3.64 -6.04 -11.49
N TYR A 87 -3.15 -5.21 -10.56
CA TYR A 87 -3.97 -4.28 -9.79
C TYR A 87 -3.86 -2.85 -10.29
N PRO A 88 -4.94 -2.05 -10.23
CA PRO A 88 -4.91 -0.68 -10.72
C PRO A 88 -4.19 0.26 -9.75
N ALA A 89 -3.57 1.30 -10.30
CA ALA A 89 -3.04 2.41 -9.52
C ALA A 89 -4.14 3.31 -8.91
N GLN A 90 -5.40 3.11 -9.32
CA GLN A 90 -6.58 3.86 -8.89
C GLN A 90 -7.73 2.88 -8.59
N ALA A 91 -7.63 2.13 -7.51
CA ALA A 91 -8.72 1.28 -7.03
C ALA A 91 -9.70 2.12 -6.19
N THR A 92 -10.95 2.27 -6.62
CA THR A 92 -11.96 3.05 -5.88
C THR A 92 -12.20 2.47 -4.49
N ILE A 93 -12.11 3.32 -3.47
CA ILE A 93 -12.51 3.03 -2.09
C ILE A 93 -13.89 3.62 -1.81
N LEU A 94 -14.09 4.89 -2.18
CA LEU A 94 -15.35 5.62 -2.08
C LEU A 94 -15.56 6.43 -3.35
N GLY A 95 -16.77 6.38 -3.90
CA GLY A 95 -17.15 7.05 -5.14
C GLY A 95 -17.43 8.56 -4.98
N PRO A 96 -17.63 9.27 -6.11
CA PRO A 96 -18.08 10.66 -6.09
C PRO A 96 -19.46 10.78 -5.44
N GLY A 97 -19.62 11.70 -4.47
CA GLY A 97 -20.90 11.97 -3.80
C GLY A 97 -21.16 11.20 -2.50
N GLU A 98 -20.32 10.23 -2.14
CA GLU A 98 -20.42 9.48 -0.88
C GLU A 98 -19.77 10.22 0.31
N ARG A 99 -19.30 11.46 0.11
CA ARG A 99 -18.62 12.29 1.14
C ARG A 99 -19.58 13.07 2.05
N GLU A 100 -20.90 13.08 1.79
CA GLU A 100 -21.86 13.98 2.45
C GLU A 100 -22.84 13.32 3.44
N SER A 101 -22.62 12.08 3.88
CA SER A 101 -23.55 11.38 4.80
C SER A 101 -23.01 11.14 6.21
N CYS A 102 -22.21 12.08 6.74
CA CYS A 102 -21.79 12.09 8.15
C CYS A 102 -22.14 13.41 8.83
#